data_AF-A0A7S2LF08-F1
#
_entry.id   AF-A0A7S2LF08-F1
#
_cell.length_a   1.000
_cell.length_b   1.000
_cell.length_c   1.000
_cell.angle_alpha   90.00
_cell.angle_beta   90.00
_cell.angle_gamma   90.00
#
_symmetry.space_group_name_H-M   'P 1'
#
loop_
_entity.id
_entity.type
_entity.pdbx_description
1 polymer ?
#
loop_
_entity_poly.entity_id
_entity_poly.type
_entity_poly.pdbx_seq_one_letter_code
_entity_poly.pdbx_strand_id
1 'polypeptide(L)'
;NVRSLRPVVVQSCTLAIVAILESLMTLEVVNDMTRTQGEPNRQVWALGVANVIAGLLGTMGGNALIELSVMNVQAGGQRRASSTLVALGVLAIVAFASPVLNYVPCGTLAGIMLLVVLDTAKWSSQP
;
A
#
# COMPACT_ATOMS: atom_id res chain seq x y z
N ASN A 1 -17.87 -27.96 -4.58
CA ASN A 1 -17.43 -26.64 -4.06
C ASN A 1 -15.93 -26.50 -3.76
N VAL A 2 -15.17 -27.59 -3.57
CA VAL A 2 -13.71 -27.54 -3.28
C VAL A 2 -12.81 -27.15 -4.46
N ARG A 3 -13.27 -27.28 -5.72
CA ARG A 3 -12.49 -26.89 -6.91
C ARG A 3 -12.22 -25.38 -7.01
N SER A 4 -13.11 -24.55 -6.45
CA SER A 4 -12.98 -23.08 -6.47
C SER A 4 -12.00 -22.54 -5.44
N LEU A 5 -11.68 -23.30 -4.39
CA LEU A 5 -10.77 -22.87 -3.33
C LEU A 5 -9.30 -22.96 -3.76
N ARG A 6 -8.95 -23.97 -4.57
CA ARG A 6 -7.58 -24.17 -5.05
C ARG A 6 -6.99 -22.93 -5.75
N PRO A 7 -7.67 -22.26 -6.71
CA PRO A 7 -7.13 -21.04 -7.31
C PRO A 7 -7.02 -19.88 -6.32
N VAL A 8 -8.00 -19.73 -5.41
CA VAL A 8 -8.01 -18.65 -4.40
C VAL A 8 -6.84 -18.81 -3.43
N VAL A 9 -6.58 -20.03 -2.96
CA VAL A 9 -5.46 -20.32 -2.05
C VAL A 9 -4.12 -20.03 -2.73
N VAL A 10 -3.94 -20.46 -3.99
CA VAL A 10 -2.71 -20.20 -4.73
C VAL A 10 -2.52 -18.69 -4.95
N GLN A 11 -3.55 -17.97 -5.40
CA GLN A 11 -3.49 -16.52 -5.61
C GLN A 11 -3.20 -15.75 -4.31
N SER A 12 -3.87 -16.12 -3.22
CA SER A 12 -3.67 -15.48 -1.92
C SER A 12 -2.25 -15.69 -1.39
N CYS A 13 -1.68 -16.89 -1.57
CA CYS A 13 -0.28 -17.15 -1.23
C CYS A 13 0.69 -16.30 -2.05
N THR A 14 0.48 -16.19 -3.38
CA THR A 14 1.33 -15.35 -4.22
C THR A 14 1.24 -13.88 -3.82
N LEU A 15 0.03 -13.36 -3.58
CA LEU A 15 -0.18 -11.97 -3.14
C LEU A 15 0.43 -11.72 -1.75
N ALA A 16 0.34 -12.68 -0.83
CA ALA A 16 0.94 -12.56 0.50
C ALA A 16 2.47 -12.44 0.41
N ILE A 17 3.12 -13.23 -0.44
CA ILE A 17 4.57 -13.14 -0.66
C ILE A 17 4.95 -11.77 -1.23
N VAL A 18 4.24 -11.30 -2.26
CA VAL A 18 4.50 -9.98 -2.87
C VAL A 18 4.30 -8.86 -1.85
N ALA A 19 3.22 -8.89 -1.06
CA ALA A 19 2.92 -7.88 -0.06
C ALA A 19 3.97 -7.83 1.07
N ILE A 20 4.50 -8.99 1.48
CA ILE A 20 5.59 -9.07 2.46
C ILE A 20 6.86 -8.47 1.87
N LEU A 21 7.25 -8.89 0.66
CA LEU A 21 8.46 -8.37 0.01
C LEU A 21 8.40 -6.86 -0.14
N GLU A 22 7.29 -6.33 -0.65
CA GLU A 22 7.10 -4.89 -0.81
C GLU A 22 7.13 -4.14 0.52
N SER A 23 6.49 -4.68 1.57
CA SER A 23 6.49 -4.05 2.89
C SER A 23 7.87 -4.05 3.55
N LEU A 24 8.68 -5.08 3.30
CA LEU A 24 10.06 -5.16 3.82
C LEU A 24 11.00 -4.22 3.06
N MET A 25 10.92 -4.17 1.72
CA MET A 25 11.66 -3.20 0.91
C MET A 25 11.30 -1.77 1.30
N THR A 26 10.01 -1.49 1.54
CA THR A 26 9.55 -0.19 2.03
C THR A 26 10.10 0.13 3.41
N LEU A 27 10.15 -0.85 4.31
CA LEU A 27 10.70 -0.67 5.65
C LEU A 27 12.19 -0.30 5.59
N GLU A 28 12.96 -0.95 4.73
CA GLU A 28 14.39 -0.65 4.51
C GLU A 28 14.58 0.78 3.96
N VAL A 29 13.85 1.15 2.91
CA VAL A 29 13.92 2.51 2.33
C VAL A 29 13.55 3.58 3.36
N VAL A 30 12.50 3.36 4.14
CA VAL A 30 12.08 4.30 5.19
C VAL A 30 13.15 4.38 6.29
N ASN A 31 13.69 3.24 6.73
CA ASN A 31 14.74 3.20 7.76
C ASN A 31 15.99 3.97 7.34
N ASP A 32 16.41 3.86 6.07
CA ASP A 32 17.53 4.60 5.52
C ASP A 32 17.27 6.12 5.53
N MET A 33 16.05 6.55 5.19
CA MET A 33 15.65 7.96 5.22
C MET A 33 15.55 8.53 6.63
N THR A 34 15.00 7.77 7.59
CA THR A 34 14.78 8.24 8.96
C THR A 34 15.96 7.95 9.89
N ARG A 35 16.99 7.22 9.42
CA ARG A 35 18.12 6.72 10.22
C ARG A 35 17.67 5.93 11.45
N THR A 36 16.63 5.10 11.30
CA THR A 36 16.06 4.28 12.38
C THR A 36 16.19 2.80 12.06
N GLN A 37 16.19 1.94 13.09
CA GLN A 37 16.11 0.50 12.90
C GLN A 37 14.67 0.03 13.10
N GLY A 38 13.99 -0.30 12.00
CA GLY A 38 12.69 -0.96 12.01
C GLY A 38 12.83 -2.46 12.26
N GLU A 39 11.75 -3.08 12.74
CA GLU A 39 11.70 -4.53 13.03
C GLU A 39 10.92 -5.28 11.94
N PRO A 40 11.58 -6.03 11.04
CA PRO A 40 10.95 -6.77 9.95
C PRO A 40 9.88 -7.76 10.43
N ASN A 41 10.19 -8.54 11.48
CA ASN A 41 9.28 -9.54 12.03
C ASN A 41 7.97 -8.90 12.54
N ARG A 42 8.08 -7.73 13.16
CA ARG A 42 6.93 -6.99 13.67
C ARG A 42 6.09 -6.42 12.52
N GLN A 43 6.72 -6.00 11.43
CA GLN A 43 6.02 -5.53 10.23
C GLN A 43 5.23 -6.65 9.55
N VAL A 44 5.81 -7.86 9.43
CA VAL A 44 5.12 -9.03 8.84
C VAL A 44 3.92 -9.45 9.69
N TRP A 45 4.07 -9.51 11.01
CA TRP A 45 2.96 -9.80 11.91
C TRP A 45 1.85 -8.74 11.83
N ALA A 46 2.22 -7.45 11.82
CA ALA A 46 1.26 -6.36 11.69
C ALA A 46 0.50 -6.43 10.36
N LEU A 47 1.19 -6.71 9.25
CA LEU A 47 0.61 -6.87 7.92
C LEU A 47 -0.40 -8.04 7.87
N GLY A 48 -0.03 -9.18 8.43
CA GLY A 48 -0.89 -10.36 8.48
C GLY A 48 -2.18 -10.09 9.28
N VAL A 49 -2.04 -9.52 10.48
CA VAL A 49 -3.20 -9.18 11.33
C VAL A 49 -4.08 -8.13 10.65
N ALA A 50 -3.49 -7.09 10.06
CA ALA A 50 -4.24 -6.05 9.35
C ALA A 50 -5.04 -6.63 8.18
N ASN A 51 -4.46 -7.53 7.38
CA ASN A 51 -5.13 -8.13 6.24
C ASN A 51 -6.20 -9.16 6.63
N VAL A 52 -6.03 -9.87 7.75
CA VAL A 52 -7.11 -10.71 8.31
C VAL A 52 -8.30 -9.84 8.73
N ILE A 53 -8.06 -8.75 9.45
CA ILE A 53 -9.12 -7.81 9.85
C ILE A 53 -9.79 -7.19 8.61
N ALA A 54 -9.00 -6.78 7.61
CA ALA A 54 -9.51 -6.22 6.37
C ALA A 54 -10.44 -7.20 5.64
N GLY A 55 -10.06 -8.48 5.57
CA GLY A 55 -10.88 -9.54 4.99
C GLY A 55 -12.20 -9.78 5.73
N LEU A 56 -12.18 -9.71 7.08
CA LEU A 56 -13.40 -9.82 7.89
C LEU A 56 -14.36 -8.65 7.68
N LEU A 57 -13.83 -7.45 7.42
CA LEU A 57 -14.61 -6.26 7.11
C LEU A 57 -15.07 -6.19 5.64
N GLY A 58 -14.70 -7.16 4.80
CA GLY A 58 -15.00 -7.16 3.36
C GLY A 58 -14.26 -6.08 2.57
N THR A 59 -13.20 -5.51 3.16
CA THR A 59 -12.36 -4.49 2.51
C THR A 59 -11.25 -5.15 1.70
N MET A 60 -10.71 -4.42 0.72
CA MET A 60 -9.50 -4.83 0.02
C MET A 60 -8.31 -4.73 0.97
N GLY A 61 -7.59 -5.83 1.19
CA GLY A 61 -6.36 -5.84 1.99
C GLY A 61 -5.28 -4.93 1.39
N GLY A 62 -4.29 -4.54 2.19
CA GLY A 62 -3.26 -3.58 1.82
C GLY A 62 -1.85 -4.01 2.23
N ASN A 63 -0.87 -3.20 1.86
CA ASN A 63 0.52 -3.33 2.26
C ASN A 63 1.16 -1.95 2.49
N ALA A 64 2.44 -1.91 2.87
CA ALA A 64 3.18 -0.66 2.87
C ALA A 64 3.77 -0.38 1.48
N LEU A 65 3.33 0.74 0.87
CA LEU A 65 3.78 1.19 -0.43
C LEU A 65 4.97 2.15 -0.29
N ILE A 66 6.02 1.96 -1.09
CA ILE A 66 7.24 2.80 -1.05
C ILE A 66 6.89 4.27 -1.28
N GLU A 67 6.16 4.58 -2.35
CA GLU A 67 5.92 5.97 -2.78
C GLU A 67 5.21 6.79 -1.70
N LEU A 68 4.11 6.26 -1.15
CA LEU A 68 3.35 6.94 -0.11
C LEU A 68 4.11 7.04 1.22
N SER A 69 4.92 6.03 1.55
CA SER A 69 5.74 6.03 2.75
C SER A 69 6.86 7.08 2.67
N VAL A 70 7.54 7.14 1.52
CA VAL A 70 8.58 8.14 1.22
C VAL A 70 8.00 9.54 1.25
N MET A 71 6.85 9.77 0.61
CA MET A 71 6.14 11.06 0.62
C MET A 71 5.77 11.48 2.06
N ASN A 72 5.26 10.56 2.87
CA ASN A 72 4.91 10.82 4.25
C ASN A 72 6.15 11.20 5.10
N VAL A 73 7.30 10.54 4.88
CA VAL A 73 8.55 10.87 5.56
C VAL A 73 9.09 12.23 5.11
N GLN A 74 9.04 12.55 3.80
CA GLN A 74 9.44 13.85 3.27
C GLN A 74 8.56 14.99 3.78
N ALA A 75 7.28 14.74 4.04
CA ALA A 75 6.37 15.67 4.70
C ALA A 75 6.66 15.87 6.21
N GLY A 76 7.71 15.23 6.76
CA GLY A 76 8.09 15.30 8.17
C GLY A 76 7.41 14.26 9.07
N GLY A 77 6.67 13.31 8.49
CA GLY A 77 5.94 12.27 9.20
C GLY A 77 6.83 11.15 9.74
N GLN A 78 7.43 11.34 10.92
CA GLN A 78 8.32 10.34 11.55
C GLN A 78 7.65 9.46 12.63
N ARG A 79 6.40 9.77 12.99
CA ARG A 79 5.66 9.05 14.04
C ARG A 79 4.48 8.29 13.45
N ARG A 80 4.06 7.22 14.14
CA ARG A 80 2.86 6.41 13.78
C ARG A 80 1.58 7.25 13.65
N ALA A 81 1.50 8.38 14.36
CA ALA A 81 0.39 9.31 14.25
C ALA A 81 0.23 9.86 12.81
N SER A 82 1.32 10.03 12.07
CA SER A 82 1.28 10.55 10.70
C SER A 82 0.48 9.63 9.78
N SER A 83 0.79 8.33 9.78
CA SER A 83 0.08 7.37 8.94
C SER A 83 -1.37 7.17 9.39
N THR A 84 -1.67 7.25 10.69
CA THR A 84 -3.06 7.23 11.19
C THR A 84 -3.85 8.44 10.73
N LEU A 85 -3.25 9.64 10.75
CA LEU A 85 -3.90 10.85 10.26
C LEU A 85 -4.15 10.81 8.76
N VAL A 86 -3.21 10.28 7.97
CA VAL A 86 -3.42 10.07 6.53
C VAL A 86 -4.59 9.10 6.30
N ALA A 87 -4.63 7.97 7.00
CA ALA A 87 -5.72 7.01 6.88
C ALA A 87 -7.08 7.61 7.26
N LEU A 88 -7.14 8.39 8.35
CA LEU A 88 -8.35 9.11 8.76
C LEU A 88 -8.74 10.20 7.77
N GLY A 89 -7.78 10.91 7.18
CA GLY A 89 -8.01 11.90 6.14
C GLY A 89 -8.64 11.28 4.91
N VAL A 90 -8.10 10.15 4.43
CA VAL A 90 -8.69 9.39 3.32
C VAL A 90 -10.09 8.90 3.68
N LEU A 91 -10.29 8.36 4.88
CA LEU A 91 -11.61 7.92 5.35
C LEU A 91 -12.63 9.08 5.36
N ALA A 92 -12.24 10.26 5.82
CA ALA A 92 -13.08 11.45 5.81
C ALA A 92 -13.41 11.91 4.38
N ILE A 93 -12.41 11.93 3.48
CA ILE A 93 -12.63 12.27 2.07
C ILE A 93 -13.63 11.30 1.44
N VAL A 94 -13.46 9.99 1.66
CA VAL A 94 -14.40 8.99 1.12
C VAL A 94 -15.80 9.17 1.72
N ALA A 95 -15.92 9.46 3.02
CA ALA A 95 -17.20 9.63 3.69
C ALA A 95 -17.97 10.89 3.25
N PHE A 96 -17.28 12.02 3.06
CA PHE A 96 -17.93 13.32 2.78
C PHE A 96 -17.86 13.74 1.31
N ALA A 97 -16.77 13.41 0.60
CA ALA A 97 -16.54 13.79 -0.79
C ALA A 97 -16.93 12.68 -1.79
N SER A 98 -17.56 11.59 -1.33
CA SER A 98 -18.16 10.56 -2.20
C SER A 98 -18.90 11.11 -3.44
N PRO A 99 -19.80 12.12 -3.34
CA PRO A 99 -20.49 12.64 -4.51
C PRO A 99 -19.56 13.34 -5.51
N VAL A 100 -18.47 13.95 -5.02
CA VAL A 100 -17.45 14.59 -5.88
C VAL A 100 -16.60 13.56 -6.59
N LEU A 101 -16.25 12.47 -5.91
CA LEU A 101 -15.46 11.36 -6.47
C LEU A 101 -16.16 10.70 -7.67
N ASN A 102 -17.50 10.67 -7.69
CA ASN A 102 -18.27 10.12 -8.81
C ASN A 102 -18.16 10.95 -10.10
N TYR A 103 -17.70 12.20 -10.04
CA TYR A 103 -17.46 13.01 -11.25
C TYR A 103 -16.09 12.75 -11.88
N VAL A 104 -15.19 12.02 -11.21
CA VAL A 104 -13.87 11.72 -11.76
C VAL A 104 -14.02 10.71 -12.90
N PRO A 105 -13.75 11.08 -14.16
CA PRO A 105 -13.92 10.17 -15.27
C PRO A 105 -12.84 9.08 -15.25
N CYS A 106 -13.20 7.87 -15.67
CA CYS A 106 -12.27 6.75 -15.75
C CYS A 106 -11.03 7.04 -16.62
N GLY A 107 -11.16 7.94 -17.60
CA GLY A 107 -10.04 8.39 -18.43
C GLY A 107 -8.94 9.11 -17.64
N THR A 108 -9.31 9.92 -16.62
CA THR A 108 -8.33 10.58 -15.75
C THR A 108 -7.57 9.55 -14.91
N LEU A 109 -8.28 8.55 -14.35
CA LEU A 109 -7.66 7.48 -13.58
C LEU A 109 -6.67 6.67 -14.43
N ALA A 110 -7.03 6.34 -15.68
CA ALA A 110 -6.13 5.67 -16.61
C ALA A 110 -4.88 6.52 -16.92
N GLY A 111 -5.04 7.84 -17.09
CA GLY A 111 -3.93 8.77 -17.26
C GLY A 111 -2.98 8.80 -16.06
N ILE A 112 -3.52 8.81 -14.83
CA ILE A 112 -2.72 8.75 -13.60
C ILE A 112 -1.94 7.43 -13.54
N MET A 113 -2.58 6.29 -13.86
CA MET A 113 -1.89 5.00 -13.89
C MET A 113 -0.75 4.98 -14.92
N LEU A 114 -0.92 5.62 -16.08
CA LEU A 114 0.14 5.75 -17.08
C LEU A 114 1.31 6.60 -16.57
N LEU A 115 1.03 7.70 -15.86
CA LEU A 115 2.07 8.51 -15.24
C LEU A 115 2.86 7.74 -14.18
N VAL A 116 2.18 6.97 -13.31
CA VAL A 116 2.85 6.12 -12.31
C VAL A 116 3.76 5.10 -12.99
N VAL A 117 3.30 4.43 -14.05
CA VAL A 117 4.14 3.48 -14.81
C VAL A 117 5.37 4.17 -15.40
N LEU A 118 5.23 5.39 -15.95
CA LEU A 118 6.37 6.14 -16.49
C LEU A 118 7.37 6.53 -15.40
N ASP A 119 6.90 6.83 -14.18
CA ASP A 119 7.74 7.20 -13.04
C ASP A 119 8.45 5.99 -12.43
N THR A 120 7.75 4.87 -12.27
CA THR A 120 8.34 3.62 -11.75
C THR A 120 9.25 2.94 -12.77
N ALA A 121 9.01 3.13 -14.07
CA ALA A 121 9.83 2.53 -15.11
C ALA A 121 11.24 3.12 -15.09
N LYS A 122 12.16 2.35 -14.49
CA LYS A 122 13.60 2.60 -14.59
C LYS A 122 14.08 2.25 -16.00
N TRP A 123 13.77 3.11 -16.97
CA TRP A 123 14.24 2.99 -18.36
C TRP A 123 15.77 3.05 -18.49
N SER A 124 16.45 3.51 -17.44
CA SER A 124 17.91 3.66 -17.40
C SER A 124 18.63 2.55 -16.63
N SER A 125 18.07 1.35 -16.49
CA SER A 125 18.92 0.16 -16.28
C SER A 125 19.60 -0.19 -17.62
N GLN A 126 20.42 0.74 -18.09
CA GLN A 126 21.34 0.56 -19.19
C GLN A 126 22.72 0.21 -18.60
N PRO A 127 23.47 -0.61 -19.33
CA PRO A 127 24.46 -0.05 -20.24
C PRO A 127 23.85 0.34 -21.58
#